data_AF-A0AAV9X068-F1
#
_entry.id   AF-A0AAV9X068-F1
#
_cell.length_a   1.000
_cell.length_b   1.000
_cell.length_c   1.000
_cell.angle_alpha   90.00
_cell.angle_beta   90.00
_cell.angle_gamma   90.00
#
_symmetry.space_group_name_H-M   'P 1'
#
loop_
_entity.id
_entity.type
_entity.pdbx_description
1 polymer ?
#
loop_
_entity_poly.entity_id
_entity_poly.type
_entity_poly.pdbx_seq_one_letter_code
_entity_poly.pdbx_strand_id
1 'polypeptide(L)'
;MTSSVPQVWSSNDDWSGITNIAERRRRQSRLGQRNYRKRKLLQRFQALAAAAETTESNATENLNAQYQLSAAFTEGTNISSNQPTPHKSFYERTVKQVIRLGDTEQDVILICNDQAAEFVQRFFPDYNLQRHQLSDLATVVHLNVLNAMYRNGLAVGVSWFDMANDDGISPFNQYGPTDPTTSAKDSLPPSLLPTETQKRVVHHPWIDLIPFHEMRDCIINALDRELLDEEELCLTLSGHPEYMDGELTSFVVWGLPWDSKSWELSMGILRKWGWLLQNCHQVVETTNYWRERRGERKIIYKSGGYIEEYEL
;
A
#
# COMPACT_ATOMS: atom_id res chain seq x y z
N MET A 1 18.27 -14.70 -33.69
CA MET A 1 17.82 -15.61 -32.61
C MET A 1 17.17 -14.75 -31.54
N THR A 2 15.84 -14.60 -31.62
CA THR A 2 15.05 -13.80 -30.69
C THR A 2 14.80 -14.62 -29.42
N SER A 3 15.56 -14.33 -28.37
CA SER A 3 15.33 -14.89 -27.04
C SER A 3 14.10 -14.20 -26.42
N SER A 4 12.89 -14.65 -26.78
CA SER A 4 11.67 -14.19 -26.10
C SER A 4 11.59 -14.89 -24.75
N VAL A 5 11.82 -14.14 -23.67
CA VAL A 5 11.50 -14.62 -22.33
C VAL A 5 10.00 -14.97 -22.29
N PRO A 6 9.58 -16.14 -21.79
CA PRO A 6 8.16 -16.48 -21.68
C PRO A 6 7.45 -15.43 -20.82
N GLN A 7 6.25 -15.00 -21.22
CA GLN A 7 5.38 -14.04 -20.49
C GLN A 7 5.79 -12.55 -20.54
N VAL A 8 6.47 -12.11 -21.59
CA VAL A 8 6.63 -10.68 -21.91
C VAL A 8 5.37 -10.21 -22.65
N TRP A 9 4.57 -9.31 -22.04
CA TRP A 9 3.30 -8.84 -22.61
C TRP A 9 3.45 -7.52 -23.39
N SER A 10 4.52 -6.75 -23.15
CA SER A 10 4.87 -5.54 -23.89
C SER A 10 6.39 -5.37 -24.03
N SER A 11 6.84 -4.45 -24.89
CA SER A 11 8.26 -4.07 -25.02
C SER A 11 8.86 -3.51 -23.72
N ASN A 12 8.02 -3.06 -22.78
CA ASN A 12 8.43 -2.60 -21.45
C ASN A 12 8.67 -3.75 -20.46
N ASP A 13 8.34 -5.00 -20.81
CA ASP A 13 8.56 -6.19 -19.99
C ASP A 13 9.80 -6.98 -20.42
N ASP A 14 10.36 -6.65 -21.59
CA ASP A 14 11.57 -7.29 -22.08
C ASP A 14 12.79 -6.77 -21.32
N TRP A 15 13.21 -7.55 -20.33
CA TRP A 15 14.41 -7.30 -19.55
C TRP A 15 15.68 -7.81 -20.24
N SER A 16 15.58 -8.53 -21.37
CA SER A 16 16.72 -9.22 -22.00
C SER A 16 17.74 -8.27 -22.62
N GLY A 17 17.34 -7.03 -22.93
CA GLY A 17 18.18 -5.98 -23.53
C GLY A 17 18.61 -4.84 -22.59
N ILE A 18 18.24 -4.89 -21.29
CA ILE A 18 18.51 -3.78 -20.35
C ILE A 18 19.86 -3.98 -19.67
N THR A 19 20.77 -3.03 -19.90
CA THR A 19 22.10 -3.00 -19.28
C THR A 19 22.10 -2.45 -17.85
N ASN A 20 21.13 -1.60 -17.51
CA ASN A 20 20.94 -1.11 -16.14
C ASN A 20 20.39 -2.22 -15.23
N ILE A 21 21.20 -2.64 -14.27
CA ILE A 21 20.90 -3.75 -13.35
C ILE A 21 19.66 -3.47 -12.49
N ALA A 22 19.50 -2.23 -12.00
CA ALA A 22 18.37 -1.85 -11.15
C ALA A 22 17.06 -1.89 -11.94
N GLU A 23 17.05 -1.32 -13.13
CA GLU A 23 15.88 -1.31 -14.02
C GLU A 23 15.52 -2.73 -14.49
N ARG A 24 16.52 -3.57 -14.75
CA ARG A 24 16.31 -4.98 -15.08
C ARG A 24 15.65 -5.74 -13.92
N ARG A 25 16.18 -5.58 -12.70
CA ARG A 25 15.68 -6.26 -11.49
C ARG A 25 14.25 -5.82 -11.18
N ARG A 26 13.96 -4.53 -11.30
CA ARG A 26 12.61 -3.95 -11.15
C ARG A 26 11.60 -4.65 -12.05
N ARG A 27 11.87 -4.75 -13.36
CA ARG A 27 10.97 -5.41 -14.32
C ARG A 27 10.79 -6.90 -14.03
N GLN A 28 11.84 -7.57 -13.56
CA GLN A 28 11.77 -8.98 -13.16
C GLN A 28 10.92 -9.19 -11.90
N SER A 29 11.08 -8.36 -10.86
CA SER A 29 10.25 -8.41 -9.65
C SER A 29 8.78 -8.21 -9.99
N ARG A 30 8.45 -7.23 -10.83
CA ARG A 30 7.09 -6.95 -11.30
C ARG A 30 6.42 -8.17 -11.96
N LEU A 31 7.12 -8.81 -12.91
CA LEU A 31 6.62 -10.02 -13.58
C LEU A 31 6.47 -11.21 -12.61
N GLY A 32 7.40 -11.37 -11.68
CA GLY A 32 7.37 -12.41 -10.66
C GLY A 32 6.13 -12.29 -9.76
N GLN A 33 5.89 -11.09 -9.25
CA GLN A 33 4.78 -10.78 -8.35
C GLN A 33 3.41 -10.98 -9.04
N ARG A 34 3.27 -10.54 -10.30
CA ARG A 34 2.05 -10.76 -11.09
C ARG A 34 1.75 -12.25 -11.30
N ASN A 35 2.74 -13.00 -11.77
CA ASN A 35 2.59 -14.45 -11.99
C ASN A 35 2.28 -15.20 -10.70
N TYR A 36 2.89 -14.79 -9.59
CA TYR A 36 2.63 -15.34 -8.28
C TYR A 36 1.19 -15.08 -7.83
N ARG A 37 0.72 -13.83 -7.86
CA ARG A 37 -0.65 -13.45 -7.47
C ARG A 37 -1.70 -14.17 -8.31
N LYS A 38 -1.47 -14.27 -9.63
CA LYS A 38 -2.32 -15.06 -10.54
C LYS A 38 -2.37 -16.53 -10.17
N ARG A 39 -1.24 -17.13 -9.80
CA ARG A 39 -1.16 -18.53 -9.33
C ARG A 39 -1.88 -18.72 -8.00
N LYS A 40 -1.72 -17.82 -7.03
CA LYS A 40 -2.41 -17.86 -5.74
C LYS A 40 -3.92 -17.76 -5.90
N LEU A 41 -4.40 -16.87 -6.77
CA LEU A 41 -5.81 -16.76 -7.09
C LEU A 41 -6.35 -18.07 -7.68
N LEU A 42 -5.61 -18.69 -8.60
CA LEU A 42 -6.02 -19.96 -9.19
C LEU A 42 -6.07 -21.09 -8.16
N GLN A 43 -5.06 -21.19 -7.30
CA GLN A 43 -5.03 -22.16 -6.19
C GLN A 43 -6.22 -21.98 -5.25
N ARG A 44 -6.59 -20.73 -4.95
CA ARG A 44 -7.76 -20.41 -4.14
C ARG A 44 -9.06 -20.85 -4.80
N PHE A 45 -9.25 -20.54 -6.09
CA PHE A 45 -10.43 -21.01 -6.83
C PHE A 45 -10.55 -22.53 -6.84
N GLN A 46 -9.41 -23.23 -6.99
CA GLN A 46 -9.37 -24.69 -6.90
C GLN A 46 -9.77 -25.18 -5.50
N ALA A 47 -9.28 -24.55 -4.43
CA ALA A 47 -9.64 -24.90 -3.06
C ALA A 47 -11.13 -24.65 -2.75
N LEU A 48 -11.69 -23.55 -3.24
CA LEU A 48 -13.12 -23.24 -3.08
C LEU A 48 -14.01 -24.21 -3.86
N ALA A 49 -13.62 -24.58 -5.08
CA ALA A 49 -14.33 -25.59 -5.86
C ALA A 49 -14.33 -26.96 -5.15
N ALA A 50 -13.18 -27.39 -4.63
CA ALA A 50 -13.07 -28.62 -3.85
C ALA A 50 -13.89 -28.60 -2.54
N ALA A 51 -13.97 -27.44 -1.87
CA ALA A 51 -14.79 -27.25 -0.68
C ALA A 51 -16.31 -27.28 -1.00
N ALA A 52 -16.72 -26.70 -2.13
CA ALA A 52 -18.11 -26.75 -2.59
C ALA A 52 -18.55 -28.18 -2.94
N GLU A 53 -17.69 -28.94 -3.63
CA GLU A 53 -17.92 -30.36 -3.96
C GLU A 53 -18.05 -31.26 -2.71
N THR A 54 -17.32 -30.94 -1.64
CA THR A 54 -17.43 -31.67 -0.36
C THR A 54 -18.67 -31.27 0.46
N THR A 55 -19.20 -30.06 0.25
CA THR A 55 -20.39 -29.56 0.97
C THR A 55 -21.69 -30.18 0.42
N GLU A 56 -21.75 -30.55 -0.87
CA GLU A 56 -22.90 -31.27 -1.45
C GLU A 56 -23.07 -32.71 -0.91
N SER A 57 -22.02 -33.31 -0.33
CA SER A 57 -22.11 -34.65 0.29
C SER A 57 -22.45 -34.64 1.78
N ASN A 58 -22.31 -33.51 2.49
CA ASN A 58 -22.48 -33.43 3.94
C ASN A 58 -23.45 -32.30 4.33
N ALA A 59 -24.68 -32.34 3.82
CA ALA A 59 -25.76 -31.48 4.27
C ALA A 59 -26.40 -32.00 5.57
N THR A 60 -25.62 -32.09 6.66
CA THR A 60 -26.08 -32.04 8.06
C THR A 60 -24.86 -31.99 8.98
N GLU A 61 -24.89 -31.06 9.96
CA GLU A 61 -23.97 -30.90 11.09
C GLU A 61 -22.62 -30.19 10.83
N ASN A 62 -22.57 -28.86 11.04
CA ASN A 62 -22.18 -28.23 12.31
C ASN A 62 -21.62 -26.80 12.08
N LEU A 63 -22.34 -25.78 12.56
CA LEU A 63 -21.81 -24.43 12.76
C LEU A 63 -20.83 -24.44 13.94
N ASN A 64 -19.53 -24.61 13.72
CA ASN A 64 -18.48 -24.15 14.66
C ASN A 64 -17.02 -24.24 14.15
N ALA A 65 -16.75 -24.52 12.88
CA ALA A 65 -15.38 -24.77 12.39
C ALA A 65 -14.61 -23.51 11.92
N GLN A 66 -15.08 -22.28 12.18
CA GLN A 66 -14.51 -21.07 11.57
C GLN A 66 -13.46 -20.33 12.43
N TYR A 67 -13.01 -20.91 13.55
CA TYR A 67 -11.97 -20.31 14.41
C TYR A 67 -10.70 -21.17 14.62
N GLN A 68 -10.52 -22.29 13.90
CA GLN A 68 -9.36 -23.18 14.11
C GLN A 68 -8.36 -23.27 12.93
N LEU A 69 -8.62 -22.63 11.79
CA LEU A 69 -7.73 -22.70 10.62
C LEU A 69 -6.53 -21.74 10.65
N SER A 70 -6.46 -20.80 11.59
CA SER A 70 -5.30 -19.90 11.74
C SER A 70 -4.17 -20.48 12.62
N ALA A 71 -4.42 -21.56 13.36
CA ALA A 71 -3.43 -22.14 14.29
C ALA A 71 -2.64 -23.33 13.73
N ALA A 72 -3.10 -23.94 12.63
CA ALA A 72 -2.53 -25.19 12.11
C ALA A 72 -1.37 -25.01 11.10
N PHE A 73 -0.98 -23.78 10.76
CA PHE A 73 0.18 -23.54 9.88
C PHE A 73 1.54 -23.51 10.62
N THR A 74 1.55 -23.88 11.90
CA THR A 74 2.70 -23.68 12.80
C THR A 74 3.60 -24.89 13.00
N GLU A 75 3.35 -26.06 12.39
CA GLU A 75 4.21 -27.23 12.58
C GLU A 75 4.76 -27.83 11.27
N GLY A 76 6.03 -27.47 11.01
CA GLY A 76 7.05 -28.40 10.54
C GLY A 76 6.95 -28.93 9.11
N THR A 77 7.73 -28.33 8.20
CA THR A 77 8.47 -29.12 7.19
C THR A 77 9.84 -28.49 6.94
N ASN A 78 10.88 -29.13 7.49
CA ASN A 78 12.26 -28.94 7.06
C ASN A 78 12.38 -29.43 5.61
N ILE A 79 12.44 -28.50 4.66
CA ILE A 79 12.87 -28.79 3.29
C ILE A 79 14.11 -27.95 3.01
N SER A 80 15.26 -28.62 3.05
CA SER A 80 16.51 -28.12 2.51
C SER A 80 16.33 -27.82 1.03
N SER A 81 16.38 -26.54 0.67
CA SER A 81 16.61 -26.13 -0.72
C SER A 81 17.56 -24.94 -0.72
N ASN A 82 18.69 -25.13 -1.41
CA ASN A 82 19.66 -24.08 -1.74
C ASN A 82 19.04 -23.10 -2.73
N GLN A 83 18.16 -22.23 -2.24
CA GLN A 83 17.71 -21.04 -2.94
C GLN A 83 18.61 -19.86 -2.54
N PRO A 84 18.94 -18.94 -3.46
CA PRO A 84 19.62 -17.71 -3.09
C PRO A 84 18.74 -16.99 -2.07
N THR A 85 19.35 -16.56 -0.96
CA THR A 85 18.69 -15.90 0.17
C THR A 85 17.63 -14.92 -0.33
N PRO A 86 16.36 -15.03 0.12
CA PRO A 86 15.35 -14.05 -0.19
C PRO A 86 15.86 -12.71 0.34
N HIS A 87 15.86 -11.71 -0.53
CA HIS A 87 15.97 -10.33 -0.10
C HIS A 87 14.85 -10.15 0.92
N LYS A 88 15.18 -9.89 2.19
CA LYS A 88 14.15 -9.61 3.19
C LYS A 88 13.25 -8.52 2.64
N SER A 89 11.93 -8.71 2.67
CA SER A 89 11.02 -7.67 2.17
C SER A 89 11.30 -6.36 2.91
N PHE A 90 11.07 -5.22 2.27
CA PHE A 90 11.36 -3.91 2.87
C PHE A 90 10.71 -3.75 4.26
N TYR A 91 9.51 -4.32 4.40
CA TYR A 91 8.70 -4.33 5.62
C TYR A 91 9.06 -5.44 6.64
N GLU A 92 9.87 -6.43 6.26
CA GLU A 92 10.46 -7.41 7.19
C GLU A 92 11.54 -6.79 8.10
N ARG A 93 11.91 -5.52 7.86
CA ARG A 93 12.57 -4.69 8.88
C ARG A 93 11.51 -4.33 9.92
N THR A 94 11.44 -5.20 10.91
CA THR A 94 10.41 -5.38 11.94
C THR A 94 9.89 -4.07 12.53
N VAL A 95 8.56 -3.91 12.64
CA VAL A 95 7.96 -3.03 13.67
C VAL A 95 8.49 -3.50 15.00
N LYS A 96 9.52 -2.82 15.51
CA LYS A 96 10.16 -3.23 16.75
C LYS A 96 9.27 -2.93 17.94
N GLN A 97 8.54 -1.82 17.88
CA GLN A 97 7.70 -1.34 18.96
C GLN A 97 6.48 -0.57 18.41
N VAL A 98 5.36 -0.73 19.10
CA VAL A 98 4.21 0.15 18.97
C VAL A 98 4.22 1.01 20.24
N ILE A 99 4.53 2.30 20.11
CA ILE A 99 4.55 3.20 21.26
C ILE A 99 3.17 3.83 21.39
N ARG A 100 2.56 3.69 22.57
CA ARG A 100 1.41 4.50 22.98
C ARG A 100 1.94 5.75 23.68
N LEU A 101 1.70 6.90 23.10
CA LEU A 101 2.03 8.22 23.63
C LEU A 101 0.93 8.79 24.55
N GLY A 102 -0.21 8.09 24.67
CA GLY A 102 -1.37 8.50 25.46
C GLY A 102 -2.37 7.35 25.63
N ASP A 103 -3.51 7.67 26.27
CA ASP A 103 -4.53 6.69 26.65
C ASP A 103 -5.50 6.36 25.49
N THR A 104 -5.45 7.10 24.38
CA THR A 104 -6.33 6.86 23.23
C THR A 104 -5.65 6.03 22.15
N GLU A 105 -6.43 5.28 21.36
CA GLU A 105 -5.92 4.59 20.16
C GLU A 105 -5.34 5.55 19.10
N GLN A 106 -5.59 6.86 19.25
CA GLN A 106 -5.06 7.89 18.37
C GLN A 106 -3.61 8.25 18.71
N ASP A 107 -3.13 7.90 19.90
CA ASP A 107 -1.79 8.21 20.40
C ASP A 107 -0.78 7.10 20.10
N VAL A 108 -1.02 6.28 19.08
CA VAL A 108 -0.13 5.18 18.71
C VAL A 108 0.84 5.63 17.62
N ILE A 109 2.13 5.33 17.79
CA ILE A 109 3.15 5.42 16.73
C ILE A 109 3.73 4.03 16.47
N LEU A 110 3.72 3.64 15.19
CA LEU A 110 4.51 2.51 14.72
C LEU A 110 5.99 2.88 14.63
N ILE A 111 6.84 2.10 15.31
CA ILE A 111 8.29 2.20 15.14
C ILE A 111 8.75 1.06 14.25
N CYS A 112 9.01 1.41 12.99
CA CYS A 112 9.30 0.46 11.92
C CYS A 112 10.75 -0.05 11.92
N ASN A 113 11.68 0.56 12.68
CA ASN A 113 13.06 0.07 12.85
C ASN A 113 13.81 0.86 13.96
N ASP A 114 15.06 0.50 14.24
CA ASP A 114 15.92 1.19 15.22
C ASP A 114 16.12 2.67 14.89
N GLN A 115 16.28 3.01 13.60
CA GLN A 115 16.51 4.40 13.19
C GLN A 115 15.28 5.27 13.47
N ALA A 116 14.08 4.76 13.23
CA ALA A 116 12.84 5.42 13.59
C ALA A 116 12.71 5.56 15.12
N ALA A 117 13.14 4.56 15.88
CA ALA A 117 13.14 4.60 17.34
C ALA A 117 14.05 5.71 17.88
N GLU A 118 15.30 5.72 17.41
CA GLU A 118 16.30 6.73 17.75
C GLU A 118 15.84 8.14 17.33
N PHE A 119 15.27 8.26 16.14
CA PHE A 119 14.70 9.52 15.66
C PHE A 119 13.61 10.03 16.61
N VAL A 120 12.64 9.18 16.97
CA VAL A 120 11.53 9.55 17.87
C VAL A 120 12.03 9.96 19.25
N GLN A 121 12.99 9.20 19.81
CA GLN A 121 13.60 9.49 21.11
C GLN A 121 14.32 10.84 21.14
N ARG A 122 14.98 11.22 20.04
CA ARG A 122 15.61 12.55 19.89
C ARG A 122 14.58 13.65 19.60
N PHE A 123 13.64 13.38 18.70
CA PHE A 123 12.72 14.38 18.13
C PHE A 123 11.75 14.94 19.17
N PHE A 124 11.16 14.11 20.03
CA PHE A 124 10.17 14.60 21.00
C PHE A 124 10.73 15.60 22.02
N PRO A 125 11.90 15.36 22.64
CA PRO A 125 12.56 16.37 23.47
C PRO A 125 12.79 17.69 22.72
N ASP A 126 13.33 17.64 21.50
CA ASP A 126 13.58 18.83 20.69
C ASP A 126 12.27 19.56 20.34
N TYR A 127 11.23 18.82 19.95
CA TYR A 127 9.90 19.34 19.63
C TYR A 127 9.26 20.05 20.82
N ASN A 128 9.30 19.43 22.01
CA ASN A 128 8.77 20.02 23.24
C ASN A 128 9.52 21.28 23.66
N LEU A 129 10.81 21.37 23.31
CA LEU A 129 11.64 22.56 23.53
C LEU A 129 11.55 23.58 22.38
N GLN A 130 10.65 23.38 21.41
CA GLN A 130 10.49 24.22 20.20
C GLN A 130 11.77 24.36 19.37
N ARG A 131 12.64 23.35 19.41
CA ARG A 131 13.89 23.27 18.62
C ARG A 131 13.65 22.50 17.33
N HIS A 132 12.87 23.10 16.44
CA HIS A 132 12.51 22.46 15.17
C HIS A 132 13.69 22.46 14.20
N GLN A 133 14.00 21.30 13.62
CA GLN A 133 15.02 21.15 12.58
C GLN A 133 14.35 20.83 11.24
N LEU A 134 14.69 21.60 10.19
CA LEU A 134 14.13 21.35 8.85
C LEU A 134 14.53 19.98 8.29
N SER A 135 15.69 19.45 8.69
CA SER A 135 16.16 18.11 8.33
C SER A 135 15.26 16.99 8.84
N ASP A 136 14.43 17.26 9.86
CA ASP A 136 13.53 16.26 10.45
C ASP A 136 12.24 16.10 9.65
N LEU A 137 11.90 17.09 8.80
CA LEU A 137 10.60 17.16 8.13
C LEU A 137 10.28 15.92 7.30
N ALA A 138 11.23 15.46 6.47
CA ALA A 138 11.03 14.29 5.63
C ALA A 138 10.71 13.03 6.45
N THR A 139 11.44 12.82 7.55
CA THR A 139 11.23 11.69 8.46
C THR A 139 9.89 11.80 9.19
N VAL A 140 9.52 13.00 9.67
CA VAL A 140 8.21 13.23 10.30
C VAL A 140 7.07 12.94 9.34
N VAL A 141 7.16 13.44 8.10
CA VAL A 141 6.14 13.18 7.07
C VAL A 141 6.03 11.68 6.78
N HIS A 142 7.16 10.99 6.59
CA HIS A 142 7.18 9.54 6.35
C HIS A 142 6.49 8.76 7.49
N LEU A 143 6.86 9.06 8.75
CA LEU A 143 6.27 8.40 9.92
C LEU A 143 4.77 8.71 10.06
N ASN A 144 4.34 9.92 9.74
CA ASN A 144 2.92 10.28 9.75
C ASN A 144 2.12 9.49 8.70
N VAL A 145 2.66 9.31 7.50
CA VAL A 145 2.03 8.49 6.45
C VAL A 145 1.95 7.03 6.88
N LEU A 146 3.03 6.45 7.41
CA LEU A 146 3.02 5.07 7.90
C LEU A 146 2.01 4.86 9.03
N ASN A 147 1.94 5.80 9.97
CA ASN A 147 0.96 5.74 11.05
C ASN A 147 -0.48 5.83 10.52
N ALA A 148 -0.72 6.70 9.53
CA ALA A 148 -2.01 6.84 8.90
C ALA A 148 -2.44 5.55 8.19
N MET A 149 -1.55 4.95 7.41
CA MET A 149 -1.78 3.66 6.74
C MET A 149 -2.10 2.56 7.76
N TYR A 150 -1.35 2.47 8.85
CA TYR A 150 -1.61 1.48 9.90
C TYR A 150 -2.98 1.64 10.55
N ARG A 151 -3.35 2.87 10.90
CA ARG A 151 -4.66 3.16 11.51
C ARG A 151 -5.82 2.85 10.55
N ASN A 152 -5.65 3.12 9.26
CA ASN A 152 -6.61 2.68 8.25
C ASN A 152 -6.62 1.15 8.12
N GLY A 153 -5.46 0.49 8.26
CA GLY A 153 -5.33 -0.97 8.27
C GLY A 153 -6.11 -1.63 9.39
N LEU A 154 -6.05 -1.07 10.61
CA LEU A 154 -6.87 -1.52 11.73
C LEU A 154 -8.38 -1.46 11.43
N ALA A 155 -8.84 -0.41 10.75
CA ALA A 155 -10.25 -0.26 10.36
C ALA A 155 -10.68 -1.24 9.25
N VAL A 156 -9.79 -1.52 8.29
CA VAL A 156 -10.07 -2.43 7.16
C VAL A 156 -9.89 -3.90 7.55
N GLY A 157 -9.15 -4.20 8.62
CA GLY A 157 -8.75 -5.56 8.99
C GLY A 157 -7.50 -6.04 8.26
N VAL A 158 -6.64 -5.11 7.85
CA VAL A 158 -5.32 -5.39 7.26
C VAL A 158 -4.28 -5.29 8.35
N SER A 159 -3.61 -6.39 8.66
CA SER A 159 -2.53 -6.40 9.66
C SER A 159 -1.21 -5.90 9.06
N TRP A 160 -0.24 -5.58 9.93
CA TRP A 160 1.12 -5.29 9.48
C TRP A 160 1.72 -6.47 8.70
N PHE A 161 1.43 -7.72 9.09
CA PHE A 161 1.94 -8.89 8.37
C PHE A 161 1.41 -8.95 6.93
N ASP A 162 0.14 -8.56 6.73
CA ASP A 162 -0.46 -8.47 5.40
C ASP A 162 0.17 -7.35 4.56
N MET A 163 0.51 -6.22 5.19
CA MET A 163 1.22 -5.11 4.53
C MET A 163 2.67 -5.45 4.22
N ALA A 164 3.32 -6.22 5.09
CA ALA A 164 4.75 -6.49 5.02
C ALA A 164 5.12 -7.62 4.06
N ASN A 165 4.14 -8.44 3.76
CA ASN A 165 4.25 -9.51 2.80
C ASN A 165 4.10 -8.93 1.39
N ASP A 166 5.16 -8.90 0.59
CA ASP A 166 5.12 -8.43 -0.81
C ASP A 166 4.02 -9.14 -1.65
N ASP A 167 3.63 -10.33 -1.22
CA ASP A 167 2.63 -11.18 -1.83
C ASP A 167 1.24 -11.11 -1.15
N GLY A 168 1.01 -10.10 -0.32
CA GLY A 168 -0.26 -9.84 0.34
C GLY A 168 -1.41 -9.72 -0.65
N ILE A 169 -2.58 -10.28 -0.29
CA ILE A 169 -3.82 -10.19 -1.08
C ILE A 169 -4.86 -9.46 -0.24
N SER A 170 -5.42 -8.38 -0.81
CA SER A 170 -6.47 -7.57 -0.18
C SER A 170 -7.57 -8.44 0.43
N PRO A 171 -8.03 -8.13 1.66
CA PRO A 171 -9.18 -8.80 2.27
C PRO A 171 -10.45 -8.68 1.42
N PHE A 172 -10.55 -7.64 0.58
CA PHE A 172 -11.67 -7.47 -0.35
C PHE A 172 -11.62 -8.39 -1.57
N ASN A 173 -10.53 -9.13 -1.78
CA ASN A 173 -10.48 -10.24 -2.72
C ASN A 173 -10.64 -11.59 -2.02
N GLN A 174 -10.86 -11.60 -0.70
CA GLN A 174 -10.90 -12.82 0.09
C GLN A 174 -12.28 -13.48 0.21
N TYR A 175 -13.12 -13.43 -0.82
CA TYR A 175 -14.44 -14.06 -0.76
C TYR A 175 -14.46 -15.52 -1.21
N GLY A 176 -14.83 -16.40 -0.27
CA GLY A 176 -15.52 -17.69 -0.53
C GLY A 176 -17.03 -17.50 -0.35
N PRO A 177 -17.84 -18.56 -0.06
CA PRO A 177 -19.30 -18.45 0.04
C PRO A 177 -19.83 -17.55 1.18
N THR A 178 -18.97 -17.13 2.12
CA THR A 178 -19.28 -16.14 3.14
C THR A 178 -18.46 -14.86 2.93
N ASP A 179 -19.17 -13.74 2.87
CA ASP A 179 -18.62 -12.40 2.79
C ASP A 179 -18.31 -11.88 4.21
N PRO A 180 -17.05 -11.85 4.69
CA PRO A 180 -16.69 -11.26 5.97
C PRO A 180 -17.04 -9.77 6.10
N THR A 181 -17.39 -9.07 5.01
CA THR A 181 -17.92 -7.70 5.11
C THR A 181 -19.35 -7.64 5.62
N THR A 182 -20.05 -8.77 5.75
CA THR A 182 -21.42 -8.78 6.28
C THR A 182 -21.47 -8.41 7.78
N SER A 183 -20.39 -8.61 8.55
CA SER A 183 -20.31 -8.16 9.95
C SER A 183 -19.48 -6.88 10.15
N ALA A 184 -18.71 -6.44 9.16
CA ALA A 184 -17.81 -5.28 9.25
C ALA A 184 -18.34 -4.02 8.52
N LYS A 185 -19.38 -4.14 7.66
CA LYS A 185 -19.95 -3.01 6.90
C LYS A 185 -20.42 -1.85 7.79
N ASP A 186 -20.81 -2.11 9.03
CA ASP A 186 -21.37 -1.10 9.92
C ASP A 186 -20.33 -0.24 10.65
N SER A 187 -19.02 -0.55 10.56
CA SER A 187 -17.95 0.16 11.29
C SER A 187 -16.86 0.80 10.42
N LEU A 188 -16.85 0.56 9.10
CA LEU A 188 -15.83 1.15 8.23
C LEU A 188 -16.11 2.64 7.96
N PRO A 189 -15.11 3.52 8.05
CA PRO A 189 -15.21 4.89 7.56
C PRO A 189 -15.63 4.91 6.08
N PRO A 190 -16.53 5.84 5.67
CA PRO A 190 -17.05 5.87 4.29
C PRO A 190 -15.97 5.91 3.21
N SER A 191 -14.85 6.58 3.46
CA SER A 191 -13.69 6.71 2.55
C SER A 191 -12.90 5.42 2.34
N LEU A 192 -13.04 4.43 3.24
CA LEU A 192 -12.33 3.15 3.21
C LEU A 192 -13.21 2.00 2.73
N LEU A 193 -14.50 2.25 2.46
CA LEU A 193 -15.37 1.24 1.88
C LEU A 193 -14.80 0.71 0.55
N PRO A 194 -14.91 -0.60 0.27
CA PRO A 194 -14.36 -1.18 -0.95
C PRO A 194 -15.17 -0.76 -2.18
N THR A 195 -14.47 -0.39 -3.25
CA THR A 195 -15.05 -0.21 -4.58
C THR A 195 -15.32 -1.55 -5.27
N GLU A 196 -16.09 -1.51 -6.35
CA GLU A 196 -16.30 -2.69 -7.20
C GLU A 196 -14.99 -3.13 -7.90
N THR A 197 -14.10 -2.19 -8.20
CA THR A 197 -12.77 -2.49 -8.75
C THR A 197 -11.94 -3.29 -7.75
N GLN A 198 -11.88 -2.85 -6.49
CA GLN A 198 -11.15 -3.55 -5.42
C GLN A 198 -11.66 -4.97 -5.20
N LYS A 199 -12.99 -5.18 -5.26
CA LYS A 199 -13.57 -6.54 -5.12
C LYS A 199 -13.22 -7.45 -6.29
N ARG A 200 -13.13 -6.90 -7.51
CA ARG A 200 -12.98 -7.66 -8.75
C ARG A 200 -11.53 -7.98 -9.10
N VAL A 201 -10.61 -7.05 -8.87
CA VAL A 201 -9.22 -7.15 -9.31
C VAL A 201 -8.34 -7.47 -8.12
N VAL A 202 -7.54 -8.54 -8.23
CA VAL A 202 -6.61 -8.93 -7.16
C VAL A 202 -5.49 -7.91 -7.03
N HIS A 203 -5.30 -7.40 -5.83
CA HIS A 203 -4.32 -6.37 -5.54
C HIS A 203 -3.77 -6.48 -4.11
N HIS A 204 -2.72 -5.71 -3.83
CA HIS A 204 -2.09 -5.70 -2.51
C HIS A 204 -2.89 -4.87 -1.51
N PRO A 205 -3.00 -5.31 -0.24
CA PRO A 205 -3.78 -4.61 0.80
C PRO A 205 -3.40 -3.15 1.05
N TRP A 206 -2.16 -2.73 0.76
CA TRP A 206 -1.70 -1.35 1.00
C TRP A 206 -2.56 -0.31 0.24
N ILE A 207 -3.11 -0.69 -0.91
CA ILE A 207 -3.96 0.21 -1.71
C ILE A 207 -5.28 0.47 -1.00
N ASP A 208 -5.81 -0.50 -0.25
CA ASP A 208 -7.08 -0.37 0.48
C ASP A 208 -7.03 0.71 1.56
N LEU A 209 -5.83 1.06 2.01
CA LEU A 209 -5.56 1.98 3.10
C LEU A 209 -5.59 3.46 2.66
N ILE A 210 -5.62 3.72 1.35
CA ILE A 210 -5.73 5.07 0.80
C ILE A 210 -7.19 5.54 0.87
N PRO A 211 -7.50 6.67 1.55
CA PRO A 211 -8.88 7.12 1.74
C PRO A 211 -9.44 7.87 0.53
N PHE A 212 -9.18 7.38 -0.69
CA PHE A 212 -9.64 7.97 -1.94
C PHE A 212 -10.06 6.87 -2.90
N HIS A 213 -11.38 6.64 -3.04
CA HIS A 213 -11.93 5.61 -3.93
C HIS A 213 -11.38 5.72 -5.36
N GLU A 214 -11.41 6.91 -5.95
CA GLU A 214 -10.94 7.15 -7.33
C GLU A 214 -9.46 6.82 -7.51
N MET A 215 -8.63 7.19 -6.53
CA MET A 215 -7.19 6.92 -6.58
C MET A 215 -6.89 5.43 -6.46
N ARG A 216 -7.57 4.72 -5.57
CA ARG A 216 -7.45 3.26 -5.43
C ARG A 216 -7.78 2.57 -6.76
N ASP A 217 -8.89 2.95 -7.38
CA ASP A 217 -9.31 2.39 -8.66
C ASP A 217 -8.33 2.70 -9.79
N CYS A 218 -7.79 3.92 -9.84
CA CYS A 218 -6.78 4.30 -10.82
C CYS A 218 -5.51 3.45 -10.66
N ILE A 219 -5.01 3.30 -9.43
CA ILE A 219 -3.82 2.49 -9.11
C ILE A 219 -4.05 1.03 -9.52
N ILE A 220 -5.16 0.42 -9.09
CA ILE A 220 -5.47 -0.98 -9.36
C ILE A 220 -5.56 -1.25 -10.86
N ASN A 221 -6.28 -0.40 -11.59
CA ASN A 221 -6.42 -0.55 -13.03
C ASN A 221 -5.08 -0.37 -13.77
N ALA A 222 -4.22 0.54 -13.30
CA ALA A 222 -2.90 0.74 -13.90
C ALA A 222 -1.95 -0.42 -13.59
N LEU A 223 -2.02 -1.01 -12.40
CA LEU A 223 -1.28 -2.22 -12.03
C LEU A 223 -1.73 -3.44 -12.83
N ASP A 224 -3.04 -3.65 -13.00
CA ASP A 224 -3.60 -4.76 -13.78
C ASP A 224 -3.13 -4.71 -15.25
N ARG A 225 -2.98 -3.48 -15.78
CA ARG A 225 -2.46 -3.16 -17.11
C ARG A 225 -0.94 -3.01 -17.18
N GLU A 226 -0.23 -3.24 -16.07
CA GLU A 226 1.24 -3.16 -15.97
C GLU A 226 1.85 -1.80 -16.36
N LEU A 227 1.11 -0.71 -16.15
CA LEU A 227 1.51 0.64 -16.53
C LEU A 227 2.41 1.31 -15.48
N LEU A 228 2.56 0.74 -14.28
CA LEU A 228 3.39 1.28 -13.22
C LEU A 228 4.11 0.18 -12.43
N ASP A 229 5.18 0.58 -11.73
CA ASP A 229 5.88 -0.24 -10.75
C ASP A 229 5.23 -0.03 -9.37
N GLU A 230 4.68 -1.11 -8.81
CA GLU A 230 3.97 -1.10 -7.54
C GLU A 230 4.87 -0.69 -6.37
N GLU A 231 6.08 -1.26 -6.30
CA GLU A 231 7.02 -1.03 -5.21
C GLU A 231 7.49 0.43 -5.25
N GLU A 232 7.85 0.91 -6.44
CA GLU A 232 8.24 2.31 -6.63
C GLU A 232 7.11 3.27 -6.22
N LEU A 233 5.87 3.03 -6.66
CA LEU A 233 4.75 3.91 -6.30
C LEU A 233 4.46 3.86 -4.79
N CYS A 234 4.42 2.68 -4.18
CA CYS A 234 4.13 2.51 -2.76
C CYS A 234 5.19 3.22 -1.90
N LEU A 235 6.47 3.01 -2.21
CA LEU A 235 7.58 3.62 -1.46
C LEU A 235 7.63 5.13 -1.66
N THR A 236 7.38 5.62 -2.87
CA THR A 236 7.28 7.06 -3.15
C THR A 236 6.12 7.67 -2.36
N LEU A 237 4.90 7.13 -2.45
CA LEU A 237 3.73 7.66 -1.71
C LEU A 237 3.93 7.66 -0.20
N SER A 238 4.64 6.66 0.34
CA SER A 238 4.98 6.61 1.76
C SER A 238 6.03 7.64 2.20
N GLY A 239 6.75 8.27 1.27
CA GLY A 239 7.83 9.21 1.57
C GLY A 239 9.13 8.55 1.97
N HIS A 240 9.41 7.36 1.42
CA HIS A 240 10.63 6.63 1.75
C HIS A 240 11.89 7.41 1.33
N PRO A 241 12.92 7.55 2.18
CA PRO A 241 14.10 8.39 1.91
C PRO A 241 14.84 8.06 0.61
N GLU A 242 14.89 6.79 0.19
CA GLU A 242 15.53 6.38 -1.07
C GLU A 242 14.82 6.92 -2.32
N TYR A 243 13.55 7.32 -2.20
CA TYR A 243 12.71 7.82 -3.29
C TYR A 243 12.48 9.33 -3.21
N MET A 244 13.21 10.00 -2.32
CA MET A 244 13.11 11.43 -2.04
C MET A 244 14.38 12.11 -2.57
N ASP A 245 14.39 12.46 -3.86
CA ASP A 245 15.54 13.07 -4.56
C ASP A 245 15.70 14.55 -4.19
N GLY A 246 15.94 14.83 -2.90
CA GLY A 246 16.07 16.19 -2.35
C GLY A 246 14.77 17.00 -2.26
N GLU A 247 13.66 16.49 -2.81
CA GLU A 247 12.31 17.08 -2.73
C GLU A 247 11.33 16.11 -2.06
N LEU A 248 10.42 16.65 -1.24
CA LEU A 248 9.32 15.89 -0.67
C LEU A 248 8.41 15.35 -1.78
N THR A 249 8.48 14.04 -1.99
CA THR A 249 7.75 13.30 -3.04
C THR A 249 6.90 12.23 -2.36
N SER A 250 5.83 12.64 -1.65
CA SER A 250 5.02 11.74 -0.82
C SER A 250 3.60 12.25 -0.61
N PHE A 251 2.79 11.46 0.09
CA PHE A 251 1.67 12.01 0.84
C PHE A 251 2.13 12.88 2.01
N VAL A 252 1.27 13.80 2.42
CA VAL A 252 1.34 14.50 3.71
C VAL A 252 -0.01 14.31 4.41
N VAL A 253 0.03 13.87 5.67
CA VAL A 253 -1.18 13.62 6.47
C VAL A 253 -1.24 14.64 7.60
N TRP A 254 -2.29 15.47 7.57
CA TRP A 254 -2.50 16.62 8.47
C TRP A 254 -3.45 16.31 9.65
N GLY A 255 -4.17 15.19 9.59
CA GLY A 255 -5.27 14.92 10.50
C GLY A 255 -5.66 13.45 10.56
N LEU A 256 -6.96 13.18 10.64
CA LEU A 256 -7.48 11.83 10.78
C LEU A 256 -7.21 11.01 9.51
N PRO A 257 -6.72 9.76 9.64
CA PRO A 257 -6.19 9.03 8.50
C PRO A 257 -7.28 8.52 7.54
N TRP A 258 -8.50 8.29 8.03
CA TRP A 258 -9.64 7.94 7.21
C TRP A 258 -10.40 9.17 6.69
N ASP A 259 -10.04 10.40 7.07
CA ASP A 259 -10.64 11.59 6.48
C ASP A 259 -9.82 12.01 5.25
N SER A 260 -10.38 11.85 4.05
CA SER A 260 -9.74 12.25 2.80
C SER A 260 -9.27 13.71 2.81
N LYS A 261 -9.97 14.60 3.53
CA LYS A 261 -9.59 16.02 3.64
C LYS A 261 -8.33 16.27 4.45
N SER A 262 -7.87 15.27 5.21
CA SER A 262 -6.64 15.32 5.99
C SER A 262 -5.40 14.96 5.16
N TRP A 263 -5.56 14.63 3.87
CA TRP A 263 -4.46 14.18 3.00
C TRP A 263 -4.13 15.22 1.93
N GLU A 264 -2.84 15.38 1.70
CA GLU A 264 -2.26 16.21 0.65
C GLU A 264 -1.25 15.39 -0.15
N LEU A 265 -1.16 15.63 -1.47
CA LEU A 265 -0.09 15.13 -2.31
C LEU A 265 0.94 16.23 -2.58
N SER A 266 2.22 15.87 -2.49
CA SER A 266 3.28 16.80 -2.88
C SER A 266 3.34 16.99 -4.41
N MET A 267 3.91 18.12 -4.83
CA MET A 267 4.12 18.42 -6.25
C MET A 267 5.04 17.40 -6.95
N GLY A 268 6.00 16.82 -6.22
CA GLY A 268 6.86 15.74 -6.74
C GLY A 268 6.04 14.54 -7.24
N ILE A 269 5.01 14.11 -6.47
CA ILE A 269 4.13 13.01 -6.89
C ILE A 269 3.37 13.39 -8.15
N LEU A 270 2.78 14.59 -8.20
CA LEU A 270 1.97 14.99 -9.33
C LEU A 270 2.78 15.17 -10.62
N ARG A 271 4.07 15.55 -10.51
CA ARG A 271 4.97 15.59 -11.66
C ARG A 271 5.27 14.21 -12.24
N LYS A 272 5.51 13.21 -11.38
CA LYS A 272 5.88 11.85 -11.81
C LYS A 272 4.67 10.97 -12.15
N TRP A 273 3.64 11.03 -11.30
CA TRP A 273 2.48 10.14 -11.32
C TRP A 273 1.17 10.87 -11.62
N GLY A 274 1.19 12.16 -11.96
CA GLY A 274 -0.02 12.93 -12.26
C GLY A 274 -0.89 12.36 -13.38
N TRP A 275 -0.29 11.63 -14.33
CA TRP A 275 -1.02 10.90 -15.36
C TRP A 275 -1.96 9.82 -14.81
N LEU A 276 -1.63 9.23 -13.66
CA LEU A 276 -2.45 8.24 -12.97
C LEU A 276 -3.67 8.88 -12.30
N LEU A 277 -3.52 10.14 -11.90
CA LEU A 277 -4.47 10.86 -11.04
C LEU A 277 -5.37 11.81 -11.82
N GLN A 278 -5.45 11.70 -13.14
CA GLN A 278 -6.25 12.60 -13.99
C GLN A 278 -7.73 12.60 -13.61
N ASN A 279 -8.25 11.46 -13.15
CA ASN A 279 -9.64 11.29 -12.73
C ASN A 279 -9.81 11.36 -11.19
N CYS A 280 -8.78 11.77 -10.46
CA CYS A 280 -8.79 11.83 -8.99
C CYS A 280 -8.95 13.28 -8.52
N HIS A 281 -10.11 13.87 -8.80
CA HIS A 281 -10.34 15.31 -8.54
C HIS A 281 -10.27 15.64 -7.06
N GLN A 282 -10.77 14.74 -6.21
CA GLN A 282 -10.80 14.93 -4.76
C GLN A 282 -9.39 15.14 -4.19
N VAL A 283 -8.40 14.38 -4.69
CA VAL A 283 -7.01 14.46 -4.18
C VAL A 283 -6.39 15.82 -4.47
N VAL A 284 -6.68 16.39 -5.63
CA VAL A 284 -6.18 17.73 -6.03
C VAL A 284 -6.88 18.82 -5.23
N GLU A 285 -8.18 18.67 -4.98
CA GLU A 285 -8.95 19.59 -4.14
C GLU A 285 -8.40 19.65 -2.70
N THR A 286 -8.18 18.51 -2.06
CA THR A 286 -7.65 18.46 -0.69
C THR A 286 -6.21 18.95 -0.63
N THR A 287 -5.42 18.65 -1.66
CA THR A 287 -4.06 19.20 -1.81
C THR A 287 -4.08 20.72 -1.89
N ASN A 288 -4.93 21.30 -2.73
CA ASN A 288 -5.06 22.76 -2.86
C ASN A 288 -5.53 23.43 -1.57
N TYR A 289 -6.46 22.81 -0.84
CA TYR A 289 -6.93 23.30 0.45
C TYR A 289 -5.76 23.51 1.45
N TRP A 290 -4.85 22.54 1.55
CA TRP A 290 -3.70 22.66 2.46
C TRP A 290 -2.63 23.63 1.95
N ARG A 291 -2.41 23.66 0.64
CA ARG A 291 -1.49 24.62 -0.01
C ARG A 291 -1.92 26.05 0.22
N GLU A 292 -3.19 26.38 0.00
CA GLU A 292 -3.74 27.73 0.23
C GLU A 292 -3.56 28.19 1.67
N ARG A 293 -3.76 27.29 2.65
CA ARG A 293 -3.54 27.59 4.07
C ARG A 293 -2.10 27.95 4.42
N ARG A 294 -1.14 27.48 3.63
CA ARG A 294 0.28 27.84 3.74
C ARG A 294 0.68 29.01 2.86
N GLY A 295 -0.25 29.59 2.10
CA GLY A 295 0.05 30.63 1.10
C GLY A 295 0.77 30.10 -0.13
N GLU A 296 0.72 28.79 -0.37
CA GLU A 296 1.25 28.18 -1.59
C GLU A 296 0.24 28.26 -2.75
N ARG A 297 0.75 28.21 -3.98
CA ARG A 297 -0.06 28.30 -5.19
C ARG A 297 -0.92 27.06 -5.39
N LYS A 298 -2.11 27.24 -5.96
CA LYS A 298 -2.94 26.12 -6.39
C LYS A 298 -2.26 25.31 -7.47
N ILE A 299 -2.65 24.05 -7.52
CA ILE A 299 -2.31 23.09 -8.55
C ILE A 299 -3.51 23.01 -9.48
N ILE A 300 -3.25 23.19 -10.76
CA ILE A 300 -4.25 23.10 -11.83
C ILE A 300 -3.81 22.04 -12.84
N TYR A 301 -4.79 21.41 -13.49
CA TYR A 301 -4.51 20.51 -14.60
C TYR A 301 -4.50 21.30 -15.92
N LYS A 302 -3.35 21.34 -16.60
CA LYS A 302 -3.17 22.06 -17.88
C LYS A 302 -2.28 21.26 -18.82
N SER A 303 -2.60 21.27 -20.12
CA SER A 303 -1.77 20.66 -21.17
C SER A 303 -1.38 19.18 -20.92
N GLY A 304 -2.29 18.40 -20.32
CA GLY A 304 -2.07 16.98 -20.06
C GLY A 304 -1.36 16.65 -18.74
N GLY A 305 -1.04 17.64 -17.90
CA GLY A 305 -0.36 17.44 -16.62
C GLY A 305 -0.77 18.43 -15.53
N TYR A 306 -0.33 18.15 -14.30
CA TYR A 306 -0.55 19.05 -13.15
C TYR A 306 0.59 20.07 -13.04
N ILE A 307 0.24 21.34 -12.93
CA ILE A 307 1.16 22.47 -12.79
C ILE A 307 0.69 23.40 -11.67
N GLU A 308 1.61 24.20 -11.12
CA GLU A 308 1.22 25.30 -10.24
C GLU A 308 0.62 26.44 -11.06
N GLU A 309 -0.44 27.06 -10.53
CA GLU A 309 -1.09 28.22 -11.12
C GLU A 309 -0.12 29.42 -11.08
N TYR A 310 0.28 29.92 -12.24
CA TYR A 310 1.02 31.17 -12.38
C TYR A 310 0.01 32.31 -12.61
N GLU A 311 0.26 33.49 -12.01
CA GLU A 311 -0.49 34.71 -12.36
C GLU A 311 -0.36 34.96 -13.88
N LEU A 312 -1.51 35.05 -14.55
CA LEU A 312 -1.65 35.48 -15.95
C LEU A 312 -1.33 36.96 -16.10
#